data_AF-A0A9D8C1M4-F1
#
_entry.id   AF-A0A9D8C1M4-F1
#
_cell.length_a   1.000
_cell.length_b   1.000
_cell.length_c   1.000
_cell.angle_alpha   90.00
_cell.angle_beta   90.00
_cell.angle_gamma   90.00
#
_symmetry.space_group_name_H-M   'P 1'
#
loop_
_entity.id
_entity.type
_entity.pdbx_description
1 polymer ?
#
loop_
_entity_poly.entity_id
_entity_poly.type
_entity_poly.pdbx_seq_one_letter_code
_entity_poly.pdbx_strand_id
1 'polypeptide(L)'
;MGERIDTFVNDCQTKAEKGVAESQYDRGLLYSIGKGVPRDYVAAHKWFNLAAMCGMPEARDLRAELAGQMTKEDVAEAVRQARAWLATDLVCPVESGPSPELGLAHF
;
A
#
# COMPACT_ATOMS: atom_id res chain seq x y z
N MET A 1 -21.31 -6.81 -1.33
CA MET A 1 -21.15 -6.08 -2.60
C MET A 1 -20.69 -4.70 -2.21
N GLY A 2 -19.44 -4.27 -2.42
CA GLY A 2 -18.64 -4.32 -3.63
C GLY A 2 -18.23 -2.91 -4.11
N GLU A 3 -18.74 -1.85 -3.48
CA GLU A 3 -18.79 -0.49 -4.09
C GLU A 3 -17.72 0.51 -3.57
N ARG A 4 -16.84 0.11 -2.66
CA ARG A 4 -15.88 1.04 -2.03
C ARG A 4 -14.53 1.12 -2.74
N ILE A 5 -14.10 0.02 -3.38
CA ILE A 5 -12.78 -0.07 -4.02
C ILE A 5 -12.78 0.72 -5.34
N ASP A 6 -13.83 0.55 -6.15
CA ASP A 6 -13.98 1.25 -7.43
C ASP A 6 -14.12 2.76 -7.23
N THR A 7 -14.81 3.19 -6.17
CA THR A 7 -14.94 4.61 -5.83
C THR A 7 -13.59 5.23 -5.47
N PHE A 8 -12.74 4.55 -4.68
CA PHE A 8 -11.39 5.04 -4.39
C PHE A 8 -10.50 5.06 -5.64
N VAL A 9 -10.54 4.02 -6.47
CA VAL A 9 -9.76 3.99 -7.72
C VAL A 9 -10.19 5.14 -8.63
N ASN A 10 -11.49 5.36 -8.76
CA ASN A 10 -12.05 6.44 -9.56
C ASN A 10 -11.72 7.81 -8.96
N ASP A 11 -11.87 7.97 -7.64
CA ASP A 11 -11.52 9.19 -6.91
C ASP A 11 -10.03 9.48 -6.99
N CYS A 12 -9.15 8.50 -6.85
CA CYS A 12 -7.70 8.67 -6.99
C CYS A 12 -7.27 8.94 -8.43
N GLN A 13 -7.97 8.39 -9.43
CA GLN A 13 -7.77 8.74 -10.84
C GLN A 13 -8.19 10.19 -11.11
N THR A 14 -9.29 10.66 -10.50
CA THR A 14 -9.75 12.06 -10.64
C THR A 14 -8.95 13.05 -9.77
N LYS A 15 -8.50 12.62 -8.59
CA LYS A 15 -7.60 13.29 -7.66
C LYS A 15 -6.16 12.85 -7.86
N ALA A 16 -5.81 12.45 -9.09
CA ALA A 16 -4.42 12.35 -9.53
C ALA A 16 -3.76 13.75 -9.58
N GLU A 17 -4.06 14.61 -8.61
CA GLU A 17 -3.11 15.55 -8.07
C GLU A 17 -1.85 14.73 -7.83
N LYS A 18 -0.85 14.94 -8.69
CA LYS A 18 0.40 14.18 -8.74
C LYS A 18 0.94 13.89 -7.33
N GLY A 19 0.73 14.82 -6.39
CA GLY A 19 1.06 14.68 -4.98
C GLY A 19 0.46 13.49 -4.22
N VAL A 20 -0.76 13.01 -4.49
CA VAL A 20 -1.32 11.86 -3.74
C VAL A 20 -0.62 10.57 -4.14
N ALA A 21 -0.49 10.33 -5.44
CA ALA A 21 0.16 9.15 -5.96
C ALA A 21 1.67 9.19 -5.66
N GLU A 22 2.34 10.32 -5.91
CA GLU A 22 3.75 10.54 -5.57
C GLU A 22 3.99 10.35 -4.07
N SER A 23 3.14 10.90 -3.19
CA SER A 23 3.30 10.73 -1.74
C SER A 23 3.19 9.28 -1.30
N GLN A 24 2.26 8.50 -1.87
CA GLN A 24 2.17 7.06 -1.59
C GLN A 24 3.41 6.32 -2.09
N TYR A 25 3.92 6.67 -3.27
CA TYR A 25 5.13 6.09 -3.82
C TYR A 25 6.37 6.40 -3.00
N ASP A 26 6.58 7.67 -2.64
CA ASP A 26 7.69 8.11 -1.77
C ASP A 26 7.64 7.37 -0.44
N ARG A 27 6.44 7.16 0.10
CA ARG A 27 6.26 6.40 1.33
C ARG A 27 6.66 4.94 1.16
N GLY A 28 6.27 4.30 0.06
CA GLY A 28 6.73 2.95 -0.30
C GLY A 28 8.26 2.88 -0.41
N LEU A 29 8.88 3.91 -1.01
CA LEU A 29 10.33 4.03 -1.13
C LEU A 29 11.01 4.18 0.23
N LEU A 30 10.45 4.98 1.14
CA LEU A 30 10.98 5.16 2.49
C LEU A 30 11.01 3.85 3.28
N TYR A 31 9.96 3.03 3.18
CA TYR A 31 9.92 1.70 3.81
C TYR A 31 10.88 0.70 3.15
N SER A 32 11.10 0.81 1.83
CA SER A 32 12.06 -0.02 1.10
C SER A 32 13.52 0.33 1.44
N ILE A 33 13.83 1.61 1.60
CA ILE A 33 15.18 2.12 1.90
C ILE A 33 15.48 2.03 3.41
N GLY A 34 14.46 2.09 4.27
CA GLY A 34 14.61 2.11 5.73
C GLY A 34 15.12 3.44 6.27
N LYS A 35 14.86 4.55 5.56
CA LYS A 35 15.34 5.88 5.94
C LYS A 35 14.40 6.53 6.96
N GLY A 36 14.68 6.33 8.24
CA GLY A 36 13.90 6.89 9.37
C GLY A 36 12.75 6.01 9.88
N VAL A 37 12.52 4.86 9.23
CA VAL A 37 11.57 3.80 9.65
C VAL A 37 12.25 2.44 9.45
N PRO A 38 11.93 1.41 10.25
CA PRO A 38 12.46 0.07 10.05
C PRO A 38 12.07 -0.43 8.65
N ARG A 39 13.01 -1.11 8.00
CA ARG A 39 12.82 -1.61 6.63
C ARG A 39 11.71 -2.65 6.63
N ASP A 40 10.63 -2.34 5.91
CA ASP A 40 9.44 -3.16 5.88
C ASP A 40 8.90 -3.28 4.45
N TYR A 41 9.17 -4.42 3.84
CA TYR A 41 8.77 -4.69 2.48
C TYR A 41 7.26 -4.88 2.35
N VAL A 42 6.55 -5.32 3.41
CA VAL A 42 5.10 -5.51 3.43
C VAL A 42 4.42 -4.15 3.36
N ALA A 43 4.88 -3.21 4.18
CA ALA A 43 4.41 -1.83 4.15
C ALA A 43 4.76 -1.16 2.82
N ALA A 44 5.98 -1.34 2.31
CA ALA A 44 6.38 -0.79 1.00
C ALA A 44 5.46 -1.28 -0.12
N HIS A 45 5.21 -2.58 -0.19
CA HIS A 45 4.33 -3.20 -1.19
C HIS A 45 2.88 -2.71 -1.06
N LYS A 46 2.38 -2.49 0.16
CA LYS A 46 1.05 -1.91 0.40
C LYS A 46 0.94 -0.52 -0.23
N TRP A 47 1.91 0.36 0.02
CA TRP A 47 1.92 1.73 -0.52
C TRP A 47 2.07 1.75 -2.04
N PHE A 48 2.95 0.91 -2.60
CA PHE A 48 3.05 0.76 -4.05
C PHE A 48 1.78 0.21 -4.69
N ASN A 49 1.06 -0.67 -4.01
CA ASN A 49 -0.21 -1.19 -4.50
C ASN A 49 -1.29 -0.10 -4.56
N LEU A 50 -1.35 0.81 -3.59
CA LEU A 50 -2.26 1.96 -3.61
C LEU A 50 -1.88 2.95 -4.73
N ALA A 51 -0.59 3.26 -4.85
CA ALA A 51 -0.08 4.14 -5.90
C ALA A 51 -0.33 3.56 -7.31
N ALA A 52 -0.18 2.24 -7.48
CA ALA A 52 -0.50 1.55 -8.73
C ALA A 52 -2.00 1.60 -9.07
N MET A 53 -2.88 1.58 -8.05
CA MET A 53 -4.33 1.74 -8.24
C MET A 53 -4.71 3.14 -8.72
N CYS A 54 -3.92 4.15 -8.33
CA CYS A 54 -4.05 5.53 -8.83
C CYS A 54 -3.48 5.73 -10.25
N GLY A 55 -2.99 4.65 -10.89
CA GLY A 55 -2.53 4.70 -12.28
C GLY A 55 -1.04 5.01 -12.45
N MET A 56 -0.22 4.93 -11.40
CA MET A 56 1.23 5.07 -11.55
C MET A 56 1.90 3.74 -11.99
N PRO A 57 2.45 3.67 -13.21
CA PRO A 57 3.11 2.47 -13.71
C PRO A 57 4.39 2.15 -12.94
N GLU A 58 5.15 3.17 -12.51
CA GLU A 58 6.39 2.99 -11.73
C GLU A 58 6.11 2.25 -10.41
N ALA A 59 5.02 2.60 -9.73
CA ALA A 59 4.60 1.92 -8.50
C ALA A 59 4.17 0.48 -8.77
N ARG A 60 3.50 0.22 -9.91
CA ARG A 60 3.09 -1.13 -10.30
C ARG A 60 4.30 -2.04 -10.54
N ASP A 61 5.32 -1.53 -11.21
CA ASP A 61 6.54 -2.29 -11.52
C ASP A 61 7.34 -2.56 -10.25
N LEU A 62 7.55 -1.54 -9.40
CA LEU A 62 8.20 -1.71 -8.10
C LEU A 62 7.46 -2.70 -7.20
N ARG A 63 6.13 -2.63 -7.14
CA ARG A 63 5.31 -3.63 -6.45
C ARG A 63 5.60 -5.04 -6.96
N ALA A 64 5.64 -5.24 -8.27
CA ALA A 64 5.89 -6.56 -8.86
C ALA A 64 7.31 -7.06 -8.57
N GLU A 65 8.30 -6.16 -8.58
CA GLU A 65 9.68 -6.48 -8.23
C GLU A 65 9.84 -6.84 -6.75
N LEU A 66 9.24 -6.07 -5.84
CA LEU A 66 9.21 -6.40 -4.42
C LEU A 66 8.50 -7.74 -4.18
N ALA A 67 7.40 -8.01 -4.88
CA ALA A 67 6.70 -9.30 -4.79
C ALA A 67 7.56 -10.50 -5.21
N GLY A 68 8.60 -10.29 -6.02
CA GLY A 68 9.58 -11.32 -6.37
C GLY A 68 10.64 -11.58 -5.28
N GLN A 69 10.92 -10.58 -4.43
CA GLN A 69 11.85 -10.72 -3.31
C GLN A 69 11.19 -11.18 -2.01
N MET A 70 9.86 -10.98 -1.90
CA MET A 70 9.05 -11.32 -0.73
C MET A 70 8.39 -12.69 -0.87
N THR A 71 7.86 -13.22 0.24
CA THR A 71 7.03 -14.44 0.19
C THR A 71 5.62 -14.13 -0.30
N LYS A 72 4.95 -15.14 -0.84
CA LYS A 72 3.55 -15.00 -1.27
C LYS A 72 2.63 -14.68 -0.08
N GLU A 73 2.96 -15.18 1.11
CA GLU A 73 2.26 -14.84 2.35
C GLU A 73 2.37 -13.33 2.67
N ASP A 74 3.57 -12.76 2.56
CA ASP A 74 3.82 -11.35 2.83
C ASP A 74 3.10 -10.43 1.82
N VAL A 75 3.06 -10.83 0.55
CA VAL A 75 2.31 -10.12 -0.50
C VAL A 75 0.82 -10.14 -0.19
N ALA A 76 0.29 -11.30 0.26
CA ALA A 76 -1.11 -11.40 0.65
C ALA A 76 -1.43 -10.51 1.85
N GLU A 77 -0.53 -10.42 2.83
CA GLU A 77 -0.62 -9.49 3.96
C GLU A 77 -0.70 -8.03 3.48
N ALA A 78 0.26 -7.61 2.65
CA ALA A 78 0.32 -6.25 2.13
C ALA A 78 -0.98 -5.85 1.39
N VAL A 79 -1.52 -6.76 0.58
CA VAL A 79 -2.77 -6.55 -0.15
C VAL A 79 -3.97 -6.49 0.80
N ARG A 80 -4.02 -7.33 1.84
CA ARG A 80 -5.06 -7.25 2.89
C ARG A 80 -5.02 -5.89 3.57
N GLN A 81 -3.84 -5.43 3.97
CA GLN A 81 -3.68 -4.13 4.62
C GLN A 81 -4.05 -2.96 3.70
N ALA A 82 -3.71 -3.04 2.40
CA ALA A 82 -4.11 -2.03 1.42
C ALA A 82 -5.65 -1.97 1.33
N ARG A 83 -6.31 -3.12 1.18
CA ARG A 83 -7.78 -3.21 1.13
C ARG A 83 -8.44 -2.72 2.42
N ALA A 84 -7.87 -3.03 3.58
CA ALA A 84 -8.35 -2.53 4.86
C ALA A 84 -8.21 -1.01 4.96
N TRP A 85 -7.10 -0.45 4.47
CA TRP A 85 -6.90 1.01 4.44
C TRP A 85 -7.95 1.71 3.57
N LEU A 86 -8.23 1.15 2.38
CA LEU A 86 -9.31 1.62 1.48
C LEU A 86 -10.71 1.47 2.09
N ALA A 87 -10.89 0.52 3.01
CA ALA A 87 -12.16 0.34 3.70
C ALA A 87 -12.37 1.39 4.80
N THR A 88 -11.30 1.93 5.37
CA THR A 88 -11.30 2.85 6.52
C THR A 88 -11.26 4.32 6.10
N ASP A 89 -11.79 4.67 4.92
CA ASP A 89 -11.81 6.04 4.38
C ASP A 89 -12.64 7.01 5.27
N LEU A 90 -11.99 7.48 6.35
CA LEU A 90 -12.42 8.53 7.26
C LEU A 90 -11.14 9.17 7.81
N VAL A 91 -10.76 10.29 7.17
CA VAL A 91 -9.65 11.19 7.52
C VAL A 91 -8.28 10.56 7.34
N CYS A 92 -7.46 11.12 6.45
CA CYS A 92 -6.01 10.89 6.41
C CYS A 92 -5.39 11.24 7.76
N PRO A 93 -4.99 10.30 8.63
CA PRO A 93 -4.10 10.62 9.72
C PRO A 93 -2.69 10.50 9.13
N VAL A 94 -2.02 11.65 9.00
CA VAL A 94 -0.57 11.62 9.18
C VAL A 94 -0.31 10.91 10.52
N GLU A 95 0.68 10.01 10.58
CA GLU A 95 1.02 9.10 11.69
C GLU A 95 0.30 7.72 11.65
N SER A 96 0.93 6.55 11.75
CA SER A 96 2.29 6.16 12.15
C SER A 96 2.53 4.69 11.78
N GLY A 97 3.75 4.33 11.36
CA GLY A 97 4.44 3.04 11.62
C GLY A 97 3.86 1.67 11.19
N PRO A 98 4.71 0.67 10.83
CA PRO A 98 4.30 -0.64 10.32
C PRO A 98 4.37 -1.81 11.35
N SER A 99 3.54 -2.84 11.10
CA SER A 99 3.70 -4.30 11.38
C SER A 99 3.70 -4.85 12.82
N PRO A 100 3.48 -6.17 13.08
CA PRO A 100 3.00 -7.30 12.24
C PRO A 100 1.85 -8.11 12.89
N GLU A 101 1.01 -8.83 12.12
CA GLU A 101 0.36 -10.04 12.66
C GLU A 101 0.11 -11.10 11.58
N LEU A 102 1.22 -11.63 11.07
CA LEU A 102 1.31 -13.08 10.84
C LEU A 102 1.18 -13.77 12.21
N GLY A 103 -0.07 -14.07 12.59
CA GLY A 103 -0.43 -14.60 13.90
C GLY A 103 -1.74 -15.38 13.88
N LEU A 104 -1.77 -16.43 13.06
CA LEU A 104 -2.41 -17.71 13.38
C LEU A 104 -3.94 -17.73 13.60
N ALA A 105 -4.63 -18.47 12.73
CA ALA A 105 -5.86 -19.15 13.11
C ALA A 105 -5.64 -20.03 14.36
N HIS A 106 -6.39 -19.78 15.43
CA HIS A 106 -6.88 -20.83 16.30
C HIS A 106 -8.22 -20.39 16.90
N PHE A 107 -9.26 -21.15 16.53
CA PHE A 107 -10.64 -21.30 17.04
C PHE A 107 -11.23 -20.25 17.99
#